data_AF-A0A2P6W5B1-F1
#
_entry.id   AF-A0A2P6W5B1-F1
#
_cell.length_a   1.000
_cell.length_b   1.000
_cell.length_c   1.000
_cell.angle_alpha   90.00
_cell.angle_beta   90.00
_cell.angle_gamma   90.00
#
_symmetry.space_group_name_H-M   'P 1'
#
loop_
_entity.id
_entity.type
_entity.pdbx_description
1 polymer ?
#
loop_
_entity_poly.entity_id
_entity_poly.type
_entity_poly.pdbx_seq_one_letter_code
_entity_poly.pdbx_strand_id
1 'polypeptide(L)'
;MYGASIEDYPEVMARVINILQEVPNAESVILAESREYEYGEDQVKLLREIANAIQEISRQGYISQDVKTEKCDQVYSEHLPEVQKMVFNKLRMDPVGAYVQIKRKERHLRQKMEDGYPQQQRCCKYFLQDVVKPVKERIEQCKFIQQAQDQITGHHVGEREIYREYFHPLVRPNFMLTKFMSLPPERGEEMERYEMDKIDAEVTVYDVPHKTRPVYHIDPPEFNLSEEKYNILDAARRFMASHDPQEGEFAEPDKMRDVFQNIGRDMLRDVANQMGVRLENDEMEQLANILNRYTSGLGVLELLLSDPKIQDVYINSPIGDSPIFISHQDYEECET
;
A
#
# COMPACT_ATOMS: atom_id res chain seq x y z
N MET A 1 2.30 -5.92 18.35
CA MET A 1 2.73 -5.37 17.04
C MET A 1 1.55 -5.54 16.12
N TYR A 2 0.97 -4.45 15.64
CA TYR A 2 0.00 -4.49 14.55
C TYR A 2 0.81 -4.66 13.26
N GLY A 3 0.44 -5.59 12.38
CA GLY A 3 1.18 -5.78 11.12
C GLY A 3 1.02 -4.58 10.19
N ALA A 4 1.85 -4.51 9.15
CA ALA A 4 1.85 -3.40 8.18
C ALA A 4 0.83 -3.57 7.03
N SER A 5 -0.46 -3.81 7.34
CA SER A 5 -1.51 -3.88 6.31
C SER A 5 -2.78 -3.08 6.67
N ILE A 6 -3.32 -2.33 5.71
CA ILE A 6 -4.56 -1.55 5.83
C ILE A 6 -5.77 -2.50 5.83
N GLU A 7 -5.71 -3.56 5.03
CA GLU A 7 -6.77 -4.52 4.81
C GLU A 7 -7.01 -5.42 6.03
N ASP A 8 -5.99 -5.82 6.79
CA ASP A 8 -6.18 -6.73 7.92
C ASP A 8 -6.32 -6.03 9.27
N TYR A 9 -5.71 -4.84 9.42
CA TYR A 9 -5.64 -4.16 10.72
C TYR A 9 -6.48 -2.88 10.75
N PRO A 10 -7.58 -2.84 11.53
CA PRO A 10 -8.44 -1.66 11.63
C PRO A 10 -7.72 -0.45 12.25
N GLU A 11 -6.75 -0.67 13.13
CA GLU A 11 -5.95 0.39 13.73
C GLU A 11 -5.04 1.09 12.71
N VAL A 12 -4.49 0.31 11.77
CA VAL A 12 -3.64 0.82 10.68
C VAL A 12 -4.48 1.66 9.73
N MET A 13 -5.64 1.15 9.30
CA MET A 13 -6.58 1.90 8.46
C MET A 13 -7.00 3.23 9.12
N ALA A 14 -7.32 3.21 10.42
CA ALA A 14 -7.69 4.42 11.14
C ALA A 14 -6.56 5.45 11.20
N ARG A 15 -5.31 4.99 11.38
CA ARG A 15 -4.14 5.86 11.37
C ARG A 15 -3.91 6.47 9.99
N VAL A 16 -4.02 5.67 8.93
CA VAL A 16 -3.88 6.15 7.54
C VAL A 16 -4.95 7.19 7.21
N ILE A 17 -6.22 6.92 7.54
CA ILE A 17 -7.31 7.87 7.32
C ILE A 17 -7.07 9.19 8.07
N ASN A 18 -6.58 9.14 9.32
CA ASN A 18 -6.24 10.36 10.07
C ASN A 18 -5.11 11.15 9.38
N ILE A 19 -4.07 10.48 8.89
CA ILE A 19 -2.96 11.14 8.18
C ILE A 19 -3.47 11.76 6.87
N LEU A 20 -4.33 11.08 6.12
CA LEU A 20 -4.93 11.60 4.90
C LEU A 20 -5.84 12.82 5.15
N GLN A 21 -6.39 12.97 6.35
CA GLN A 21 -7.10 14.19 6.75
C GLN A 21 -6.17 15.40 6.92
N GLU A 22 -4.93 15.17 7.33
CA GLU A 22 -3.89 16.21 7.49
C GLU A 22 -3.17 16.49 6.16
N VAL A 23 -3.00 15.46 5.33
CA VAL A 23 -2.30 15.52 4.04
C VAL A 23 -3.24 15.05 2.90
N PRO A 24 -4.18 15.90 2.45
CA PRO A 24 -5.23 15.49 1.50
C PRO A 24 -4.71 15.24 0.08
N ASN A 25 -3.51 15.72 -0.25
CA ASN A 25 -2.92 15.59 -1.59
C ASN A 25 -1.93 14.42 -1.71
N ALA A 26 -1.87 13.51 -0.72
CA ALA A 26 -0.95 12.37 -0.75
C ALA A 26 -1.30 11.41 -1.90
N GLU A 27 -0.37 11.19 -2.84
CA GLU A 27 -0.56 10.30 -3.98
C GLU A 27 -0.38 8.82 -3.62
N SER A 28 0.50 8.50 -2.68
CA SER A 28 0.69 7.14 -2.18
C SER A 28 0.83 7.11 -0.66
N VAL A 29 0.60 5.94 -0.08
CA VAL A 29 0.81 5.66 1.35
C VAL A 29 1.76 4.48 1.45
N ILE A 30 2.88 4.65 2.16
CA ILE A 30 3.88 3.61 2.37
C ILE A 30 3.87 3.24 3.86
N LEU A 31 3.58 1.98 4.17
CA LEU A 31 3.75 1.43 5.51
C LEU A 31 5.12 0.75 5.58
N ALA A 32 6.05 1.37 6.32
CA ALA A 32 7.41 0.86 6.48
C ALA A 32 7.52 -0.04 7.73
N GLU A 33 7.80 -1.33 7.52
CA GLU A 33 8.18 -2.28 8.58
C GLU A 33 9.47 -3.01 8.18
N SER A 34 9.48 -4.35 8.14
CA SER A 34 10.54 -5.12 7.49
C SER A 34 10.52 -4.81 6.00
N ARG A 35 9.37 -5.03 5.34
CA ARG A 35 9.10 -4.63 3.95
C ARG A 35 8.31 -3.31 3.89
N GLU A 36 8.35 -2.66 2.75
CA GLU A 36 7.48 -1.52 2.44
C GLU A 36 6.20 -2.02 1.78
N TYR A 37 5.05 -1.62 2.32
CA TYR A 37 3.74 -1.86 1.73
C TYR A 37 3.24 -0.54 1.14
N GLU A 38 3.32 -0.41 -0.17
CA GLU A 38 2.91 0.80 -0.89
C GLU A 38 1.49 0.67 -1.45
N TYR A 39 0.61 1.59 -1.04
CA TYR A 39 -0.72 1.77 -1.59
C TYR A 39 -0.70 2.93 -2.58
N GLY A 40 -0.95 2.63 -3.86
CA GLY A 40 -0.94 3.61 -4.95
C GLY A 40 -2.15 4.55 -4.96
N GLU A 41 -2.16 5.47 -5.93
CA GLU A 41 -3.12 6.58 -5.99
C GLU A 41 -4.58 6.12 -6.04
N ASP A 42 -4.89 5.07 -6.77
CA ASP A 42 -6.26 4.56 -6.90
C ASP A 42 -6.82 4.04 -5.57
N GLN A 43 -5.99 3.36 -4.79
CA GLN A 43 -6.36 2.86 -3.46
C GLN A 43 -6.42 4.00 -2.43
N VAL A 44 -5.47 4.94 -2.50
CA VAL A 44 -5.44 6.11 -1.61
C VAL A 44 -6.64 7.03 -1.85
N LYS A 45 -7.09 7.18 -3.12
CA LYS A 45 -8.33 7.93 -3.45
C LYS A 45 -9.54 7.37 -2.70
N LEU A 46 -9.69 6.05 -2.61
CA LEU A 46 -10.78 5.42 -1.87
C LEU A 46 -10.77 5.79 -0.38
N LEU A 47 -9.61 5.72 0.27
CA LEU A 47 -9.45 6.09 1.68
C LEU A 47 -9.63 7.60 1.91
N ARG A 48 -9.18 8.42 0.96
CA ARG A 48 -9.32 9.88 0.99
C ARG A 48 -10.78 10.32 0.91
N GLU A 49 -11.60 9.65 0.10
CA GLU A 49 -13.04 9.93 0.06
C GLU A 49 -13.70 9.69 1.42
N ILE A 50 -13.29 8.65 2.14
CA ILE A 50 -13.78 8.35 3.51
C ILE A 50 -13.30 9.42 4.51
N ALA A 51 -12.03 9.80 4.43
CA ALA A 51 -11.44 10.87 5.24
C ALA A 51 -12.22 12.20 5.07
N ASN A 52 -12.55 12.55 3.83
CA ASN A 52 -13.33 13.74 3.46
C ASN A 52 -14.78 13.64 3.94
N ALA A 53 -15.41 12.46 3.83
CA ALA A 53 -16.76 12.25 4.33
C ALA A 53 -16.84 12.51 5.85
N ILE A 54 -15.86 12.05 6.62
CA ILE A 54 -15.78 12.31 8.07
C ILE A 54 -15.66 13.81 8.35
N GLN A 55 -14.77 14.52 7.66
CA GLN A 55 -14.58 15.96 7.84
C GLN A 55 -15.83 16.75 7.48
N GLU A 56 -16.51 16.40 6.38
CA GLU A 56 -17.72 17.08 5.94
C GLU A 56 -18.90 16.87 6.88
N ILE A 57 -19.11 15.63 7.36
CA ILE A 57 -20.14 15.34 8.36
C ILE A 57 -19.91 16.16 9.63
N SER A 58 -18.64 16.27 10.06
CA SER A 58 -18.26 17.09 11.21
C SER A 58 -18.51 18.58 10.96
N ARG A 59 -18.13 19.09 9.78
CA ARG A 59 -18.26 20.51 9.41
C ARG A 59 -19.70 20.95 9.23
N GLN A 60 -20.56 20.09 8.69
CA GLN A 60 -21.98 20.37 8.49
C GLN A 60 -22.79 20.33 9.80
N GLY A 61 -22.18 19.88 10.90
CA GLY A 61 -22.79 19.94 12.23
C GLY A 61 -23.92 18.93 12.46
N TYR A 62 -24.14 17.96 11.56
CA TYR A 62 -25.19 16.94 11.67
C TYR A 62 -25.13 16.15 12.98
N ILE A 63 -23.95 16.05 13.56
CA ILE A 63 -23.68 15.33 14.79
C ILE A 63 -23.30 16.27 15.96
N SER A 64 -23.53 17.58 15.84
CA SER A 64 -23.32 18.53 16.95
C SER A 64 -24.38 18.34 18.03
N GLN A 65 -24.03 18.68 19.28
CA GLN A 65 -25.00 18.72 20.37
C GLN A 65 -26.01 19.87 20.21
N ASP A 66 -25.73 20.85 19.34
CA ASP A 66 -26.61 21.99 19.07
C ASP A 66 -27.82 21.64 18.20
N VAL A 67 -27.86 20.43 17.61
CA VAL A 67 -29.01 19.94 16.82
C VAL A 67 -30.21 19.57 17.72
N LYS A 68 -30.03 19.65 19.05
CA LYS A 68 -31.09 19.39 20.02
C LYS A 68 -32.21 20.43 19.93
N THR A 69 -33.39 19.98 19.50
CA THR A 69 -34.64 20.70 19.76
C THR A 69 -35.16 20.35 21.16
N GLU A 70 -35.47 21.36 21.98
CA GLU A 70 -35.96 21.26 23.38
C GLU A 70 -37.07 20.21 23.63
N LYS A 71 -37.84 19.84 22.60
CA LYS A 71 -38.95 18.87 22.69
C LYS A 71 -38.56 17.42 22.40
N CYS A 72 -37.34 17.18 21.92
CA CYS A 72 -36.84 15.88 21.47
C CYS A 72 -35.53 15.46 22.13
N ASP A 73 -35.10 16.14 23.19
CA ASP A 73 -33.82 15.92 23.87
C ASP A 73 -33.57 14.48 24.28
N GLN A 74 -34.62 13.74 24.69
CA GLN A 74 -34.50 12.34 25.10
C GLN A 74 -34.01 11.44 23.95
N VAL A 75 -34.57 11.60 22.75
CA VAL A 75 -34.21 10.80 21.56
C VAL A 75 -32.80 11.15 21.09
N TYR A 76 -32.46 12.43 21.05
CA TYR A 76 -31.11 12.87 20.66
C TYR A 76 -30.07 12.42 21.70
N SER A 77 -30.35 12.52 22.99
CA SER A 77 -29.40 12.09 24.03
C SER A 77 -29.19 10.57 24.05
N GLU A 78 -30.21 9.78 23.71
CA GLU A 78 -30.10 8.32 23.58
C GLU A 78 -29.28 7.91 22.34
N HIS A 79 -29.53 8.53 21.19
CA HIS A 79 -29.05 8.01 19.90
C HIS A 79 -27.90 8.77 19.25
N LEU A 80 -27.73 10.07 19.54
CA LEU A 80 -26.64 10.87 18.98
C LEU A 80 -25.24 10.34 19.35
N PRO A 81 -24.97 9.91 20.61
CA PRO A 81 -23.65 9.38 20.96
C PRO A 81 -23.28 8.11 20.17
N GLU A 82 -24.27 7.28 19.85
CA GLU A 82 -24.05 6.09 19.03
C GLU A 82 -23.64 6.46 17.60
N VAL A 83 -24.33 7.43 16.98
CA VAL A 83 -24.00 7.91 15.63
C VAL A 83 -22.64 8.60 15.63
N GLN A 84 -22.33 9.42 16.64
CA GLN A 84 -21.00 10.04 16.80
C GLN A 84 -19.90 8.98 16.89
N LYS A 85 -20.10 7.90 17.66
CA LYS A 85 -19.15 6.79 17.73
C LYS A 85 -19.00 6.06 16.40
N MET A 86 -20.09 5.90 15.63
CA MET A 86 -20.03 5.29 14.30
C MET A 86 -19.21 6.15 13.33
N VAL A 87 -19.41 7.47 13.33
CA VAL A 87 -18.71 8.40 12.41
C VAL A 87 -17.26 8.65 12.82
N PHE A 88 -16.98 8.92 14.09
CA PHE A 88 -15.63 9.33 14.50
C PHE A 88 -14.69 8.16 14.77
N ASN A 89 -15.20 7.01 15.20
CA ASN A 89 -14.36 5.86 15.54
C ASN A 89 -14.48 4.77 14.49
N LYS A 90 -15.69 4.24 14.28
CA LYS A 90 -15.86 3.08 13.39
C LYS A 90 -15.59 3.40 11.93
N LEU A 91 -16.02 4.54 11.40
CA LEU A 91 -15.80 4.89 9.99
C LEU A 91 -14.30 4.99 9.64
N ARG A 92 -13.43 5.27 10.61
CA ARG A 92 -11.97 5.28 10.44
C ARG A 92 -11.37 3.87 10.47
N MET A 93 -11.95 2.97 11.26
CA MET A 93 -11.42 1.62 11.47
C MET A 93 -12.01 0.59 10.51
N ASP A 94 -13.30 0.73 10.23
CA ASP A 94 -14.15 -0.20 9.48
C ASP A 94 -15.27 0.61 8.76
N PRO A 95 -14.95 1.25 7.63
CA PRO A 95 -15.91 2.03 6.85
C PRO A 95 -17.16 1.25 6.43
N VAL A 96 -17.00 0.00 5.98
CA VAL A 96 -18.12 -0.86 5.57
C VAL A 96 -19.00 -1.19 6.77
N GLY A 97 -18.40 -1.63 7.88
CA GLY A 97 -19.13 -1.92 9.10
C GLY A 97 -19.84 -0.70 9.68
N ALA A 98 -19.23 0.49 9.59
CA ALA A 98 -19.88 1.74 10.00
C ALA A 98 -21.15 2.03 9.16
N TYR A 99 -21.06 1.89 7.83
CA TYR A 99 -22.20 2.05 6.93
C TYR A 99 -23.33 1.04 7.24
N VAL A 100 -22.97 -0.24 7.44
CA VAL A 100 -23.93 -1.30 7.83
C VAL A 100 -24.61 -0.97 9.15
N GLN A 101 -23.86 -0.49 10.15
CA GLN A 101 -24.44 -0.11 11.44
C GLN A 101 -25.39 1.09 11.33
N ILE A 102 -25.07 2.07 10.48
CA ILE A 102 -25.95 3.21 10.22
C ILE A 102 -27.24 2.75 9.53
N LYS A 103 -27.18 1.83 8.55
CA LYS A 103 -28.38 1.23 7.94
C LYS A 103 -29.23 0.46 8.95
N ARG A 104 -28.61 -0.32 9.82
CA ARG A 104 -29.31 -1.05 10.91
C ARG A 104 -29.97 -0.06 11.87
N LYS A 105 -29.30 1.04 12.22
CA LYS A 105 -29.85 2.10 13.06
C LYS A 105 -31.05 2.79 12.41
N GLU A 106 -30.96 3.09 11.12
CA GLU A 106 -32.07 3.65 10.33
C GLU A 106 -33.31 2.74 10.41
N ARG A 107 -33.13 1.43 10.17
CA ARG A 107 -34.21 0.43 10.23
C ARG A 107 -34.84 0.35 11.63
N HIS A 108 -34.01 0.29 12.66
CA HIS A 108 -34.48 0.23 14.05
C HIS A 108 -35.26 1.48 14.47
N LEU A 109 -34.81 2.66 14.06
CA LEU A 109 -35.53 3.92 14.33
C LEU A 109 -36.85 4.01 13.57
N ARG A 110 -36.92 3.49 12.34
CA ARG A 110 -38.18 3.38 11.58
C ARG A 110 -39.18 2.45 12.29
N GLN A 111 -38.73 1.33 12.84
CA GLN A 111 -39.58 0.43 13.62
C GLN A 111 -40.06 1.08 14.93
N LYS A 112 -39.16 1.72 15.70
CA LYS A 112 -39.54 2.48 16.91
C LYS A 112 -40.53 3.61 16.61
N MET A 113 -40.53 4.15 15.39
CA MET A 113 -41.48 5.16 14.94
C MET A 113 -42.88 4.57 14.68
N GLU A 114 -43.01 3.29 14.32
CA GLU A 114 -44.30 2.63 14.14
C GLU A 114 -44.95 2.30 15.49
N ASP A 115 -44.15 1.88 16.48
CA ASP A 115 -44.62 1.42 17.80
C ASP A 115 -44.72 2.55 18.86
N GLY A 116 -44.22 3.76 18.57
CA GLY A 116 -44.07 4.84 19.55
C GLY A 116 -45.27 5.79 19.69
N TYR A 117 -45.32 6.55 20.79
CA TYR A 117 -46.31 7.62 21.00
C TYR A 117 -46.11 8.81 20.03
N PRO A 118 -47.14 9.61 19.69
CA PRO A 118 -47.08 10.64 18.63
C PRO A 118 -45.90 11.63 18.74
N GLN A 119 -45.50 12.01 19.96
CA GLN A 119 -44.34 12.86 20.19
C GLN A 119 -43.02 12.14 19.88
N GLN A 120 -42.90 10.88 20.29
CA GLN A 120 -41.73 10.04 20.01
C GLN A 120 -41.60 9.76 18.52
N GLN A 121 -42.70 9.48 17.82
CA GLN A 121 -42.71 9.30 16.36
C GLN A 121 -42.14 10.54 15.64
N ARG A 122 -42.60 11.73 16.06
CA ARG A 122 -42.14 13.00 15.50
C ARG A 122 -40.64 13.24 15.76
N CYS A 123 -40.18 12.98 16.98
CA CYS A 123 -38.76 13.13 17.34
C CYS A 123 -37.85 12.12 16.63
N CYS A 124 -38.27 10.86 16.49
CA CYS A 124 -37.54 9.86 15.70
C CYS A 124 -37.48 10.27 14.22
N LYS A 125 -38.55 10.84 13.67
CA LYS A 125 -38.57 11.37 12.30
C LYS A 125 -37.56 12.51 12.10
N TYR A 126 -37.51 13.48 13.02
CA TYR A 126 -36.51 14.56 12.95
C TYR A 126 -35.08 14.02 13.07
N PHE A 127 -34.81 13.15 14.05
CA PHE A 127 -33.48 12.54 14.19
C PHE A 127 -33.05 11.76 12.94
N LEU A 128 -33.98 11.03 12.31
CA LEU A 128 -33.72 10.34 11.04
C LEU A 128 -33.38 11.31 9.90
N GLN A 129 -34.12 12.42 9.79
CA GLN A 129 -33.94 13.40 8.71
C GLN A 129 -32.71 14.30 8.90
N ASP A 130 -32.42 14.68 10.15
CA ASP A 130 -31.40 15.68 10.47
C ASP A 130 -30.01 15.04 10.69
N VAL A 131 -29.98 13.78 11.15
CA VAL A 131 -28.73 13.11 11.54
C VAL A 131 -28.47 11.87 10.70
N VAL A 132 -29.35 10.87 10.77
CA VAL A 132 -29.06 9.54 10.20
C VAL A 132 -29.01 9.56 8.68
N LYS A 133 -29.97 10.21 8.04
CA LYS A 133 -30.08 10.25 6.58
C LYS A 133 -28.92 11.04 5.94
N PRO A 134 -28.58 12.26 6.37
CA PRO A 134 -27.43 12.99 5.82
C PRO A 134 -26.11 12.24 6.00
N VAL A 135 -25.88 11.65 7.18
CA VAL A 135 -24.68 10.85 7.45
C VAL A 135 -24.60 9.63 6.55
N LYS A 136 -25.72 8.89 6.40
CA LYS A 136 -25.79 7.71 5.53
C LYS A 136 -25.53 8.08 4.07
N GLU A 137 -26.24 9.08 3.56
CA GLU A 137 -26.10 9.53 2.16
C GLU A 137 -24.67 9.97 1.87
N ARG A 138 -24.01 10.63 2.83
CA ARG A 138 -22.62 11.05 2.65
C ARG A 138 -21.64 9.87 2.56
N ILE A 139 -21.83 8.84 3.38
CA ILE A 139 -21.00 7.63 3.33
C ILE A 139 -21.28 6.82 2.06
N GLU A 140 -22.53 6.78 1.62
CA GLU A 140 -22.97 6.09 0.40
C GLU A 140 -22.44 6.74 -0.89
N GLN A 141 -22.02 8.01 -0.83
CA GLN A 141 -21.36 8.70 -1.95
C GLN A 141 -19.90 8.30 -2.15
N CYS A 142 -19.26 7.64 -1.17
CA CYS A 142 -17.89 7.17 -1.32
C CYS A 142 -17.83 6.00 -2.30
N LYS A 143 -16.93 6.06 -3.30
CA LYS A 143 -16.78 5.04 -4.34
C LYS A 143 -16.53 3.65 -3.76
N PHE A 144 -15.71 3.57 -2.72
CA PHE A 144 -15.44 2.32 -2.03
C PHE A 144 -16.73 1.64 -1.54
N ILE A 145 -17.65 2.41 -0.95
CA ILE A 145 -18.94 1.90 -0.47
C ILE A 145 -19.87 1.55 -1.62
N GLN A 146 -19.83 2.31 -2.73
CA GLN A 146 -20.62 2.02 -3.93
C GLN A 146 -20.19 0.73 -4.61
N GLN A 147 -18.88 0.52 -4.77
CA GLN A 147 -18.32 -0.68 -5.39
C GLN A 147 -18.57 -1.92 -4.52
N ALA A 148 -18.49 -1.79 -3.20
CA ALA A 148 -18.73 -2.89 -2.28
C ALA A 148 -20.21 -3.26 -2.08
N GLN A 149 -21.18 -2.56 -2.69
CA GLN A 149 -22.62 -2.73 -2.39
C GLN A 149 -23.14 -4.16 -2.45
N ASP A 150 -22.71 -4.93 -3.46
CA ASP A 150 -23.17 -6.31 -3.66
C ASP A 150 -22.69 -7.23 -2.53
N GLN A 151 -21.50 -6.98 -1.98
CA GLN A 151 -20.88 -7.77 -0.91
C GLN A 151 -21.33 -7.33 0.50
N ILE A 152 -21.91 -6.14 0.62
CA ILE A 152 -22.47 -5.64 1.90
C ILE A 152 -23.67 -6.49 2.34
N THR A 153 -24.34 -7.17 1.41
CA THR A 153 -25.51 -8.02 1.69
C THR A 153 -25.06 -9.34 2.32
N GLY A 154 -25.02 -9.38 3.65
CA GLY A 154 -24.61 -10.57 4.42
C GLY A 154 -23.33 -10.35 5.25
N HIS A 155 -22.65 -9.22 5.05
CA HIS A 155 -21.43 -8.88 5.78
C HIS A 155 -21.63 -8.80 7.30
N HIS A 156 -20.76 -9.47 8.06
CA HIS A 156 -20.71 -9.33 9.51
C HIS A 156 -19.72 -8.24 9.91
N VAL A 157 -20.18 -7.32 10.78
CA VAL A 157 -19.36 -6.21 11.25
C VAL A 157 -18.12 -6.75 11.97
N GLY A 158 -16.95 -6.34 11.51
CA GLY A 158 -15.65 -6.80 12.00
C GLY A 158 -14.95 -7.78 11.08
N GLU A 159 -15.65 -8.38 10.11
CA GLU A 159 -15.00 -9.09 9.01
C GLU A 159 -14.26 -8.08 8.13
N ARG A 160 -13.12 -8.49 7.57
CA ARG A 160 -12.29 -7.62 6.73
C ARG A 160 -11.99 -8.16 5.34
N GLU A 161 -12.62 -9.26 4.96
CA GLU A 161 -12.43 -9.91 3.66
C GLU A 161 -12.69 -8.95 2.50
N ILE A 162 -13.74 -8.12 2.59
CA ILE A 162 -14.06 -7.09 1.59
C ILE A 162 -12.85 -6.18 1.33
N TYR A 163 -12.09 -5.78 2.36
CA TYR A 163 -10.96 -4.87 2.16
C TYR A 163 -9.84 -5.50 1.34
N ARG A 164 -9.64 -6.82 1.43
CA ARG A 164 -8.62 -7.54 0.66
C ARG A 164 -8.91 -7.59 -0.83
N GLU A 165 -10.13 -7.28 -1.27
CA GLU A 165 -10.45 -7.20 -2.69
C GLU A 165 -10.09 -5.85 -3.31
N TYR A 166 -10.00 -4.79 -2.51
CA TYR A 166 -9.76 -3.42 -2.98
C TYR A 166 -8.37 -2.89 -2.63
N PHE A 167 -7.78 -3.40 -1.55
CA PHE A 167 -6.51 -2.93 -1.03
C PHE A 167 -5.44 -4.00 -1.23
N HIS A 168 -4.60 -3.80 -2.24
CA HIS A 168 -3.51 -4.68 -2.64
C HIS A 168 -2.21 -3.87 -2.58
N PRO A 169 -1.49 -3.89 -1.45
CA PRO A 169 -0.23 -3.17 -1.38
C PRO A 169 0.80 -3.79 -2.31
N LEU A 170 1.59 -2.94 -2.98
CA LEU A 170 2.84 -3.38 -3.58
C LEU A 170 3.84 -3.62 -2.44
N VAL A 171 4.22 -4.88 -2.24
CA VAL A 171 5.18 -5.26 -1.20
C VAL A 171 6.58 -5.26 -1.80
N ARG A 172 7.42 -4.34 -1.37
CA ARG A 172 8.80 -4.23 -1.86
C ARG A 172 9.83 -4.22 -0.73
N PRO A 173 11.07 -4.63 -1.03
CA PRO A 173 12.20 -4.35 -0.17
C PRO A 173 12.34 -2.86 0.19
N ASN A 174 12.57 -2.55 1.47
CA ASN A 174 12.78 -1.20 1.98
C ASN A 174 14.11 -0.54 1.55
N PHE A 175 14.91 -1.28 0.78
CA PHE A 175 16.14 -0.82 0.16
C PHE A 175 16.00 -0.54 -1.34
N MET A 176 14.85 -0.92 -1.94
CA MET A 176 14.53 -0.59 -3.32
C MET A 176 13.80 0.76 -3.38
N LEU A 177 14.53 1.81 -3.77
CA LEU A 177 13.95 3.16 -3.92
C LEU A 177 13.15 3.32 -5.22
N THR A 178 13.40 2.50 -6.22
CA THR A 178 12.70 2.51 -7.51
C THR A 178 11.32 1.84 -7.41
N LYS A 179 10.32 2.43 -8.06
CA LYS A 179 9.04 1.76 -8.30
C LYS A 179 9.28 0.59 -9.25
N PHE A 180 8.78 -0.57 -8.91
CA PHE A 180 9.01 -1.82 -9.64
C PHE A 180 7.68 -2.54 -9.82
N MET A 181 7.34 -2.89 -11.07
CA MET A 181 6.14 -3.67 -11.35
C MET A 181 6.48 -5.14 -11.12
N SER A 182 6.05 -5.69 -9.98
CA SER A 182 6.38 -7.07 -9.57
C SER A 182 5.45 -8.13 -10.15
N LEU A 183 4.40 -7.73 -10.87
CA LEU A 183 3.43 -8.65 -11.47
C LEU A 183 3.56 -8.60 -12.99
N PRO A 184 3.47 -9.74 -13.67
CA PRO A 184 3.47 -9.78 -15.13
C PRO A 184 2.22 -9.06 -15.68
N PRO A 185 2.29 -8.53 -16.91
CA PRO A 185 1.18 -7.79 -17.51
C PRO A 185 -0.07 -8.67 -17.69
N GLU A 186 -1.24 -8.11 -17.36
CA GLU A 186 -2.51 -8.81 -17.57
C GLU A 186 -2.71 -9.15 -19.06
N ARG A 187 -2.95 -10.44 -19.35
CA ARG A 187 -3.18 -10.98 -20.71
C ARG A 187 -1.97 -10.89 -21.65
N GLY A 188 -0.75 -10.78 -21.13
CA GLY A 188 0.46 -10.91 -21.94
C GLY A 188 0.66 -12.35 -22.44
N GLU A 189 0.92 -12.52 -23.73
CA GLU A 189 1.43 -13.78 -24.29
C GLU A 189 2.96 -13.80 -24.17
N GLU A 190 3.49 -14.86 -23.56
CA GLU A 190 4.94 -15.03 -23.40
C GLU A 190 5.61 -15.29 -24.74
N MET A 191 6.50 -14.39 -25.16
CA MET A 191 7.28 -14.51 -26.39
C MET A 191 8.59 -15.26 -26.15
N GLU A 192 9.31 -14.89 -25.10
CA GLU A 192 10.59 -15.48 -24.72
C GLU A 192 10.80 -15.35 -23.21
N ARG A 193 11.47 -16.35 -22.64
CA ARG A 193 11.89 -16.41 -21.24
C ARG A 193 13.31 -16.93 -21.16
N TYR A 194 14.16 -16.25 -20.40
CA TYR A 194 15.54 -16.68 -20.15
C TYR A 194 16.03 -16.23 -18.77
N GLU A 195 17.01 -16.96 -18.23
CA GLU A 195 17.64 -16.65 -16.95
C GLU A 195 19.00 -15.96 -17.18
N MET A 196 19.32 -14.99 -16.32
CA MET A 196 20.59 -14.29 -16.30
C MET A 196 21.47 -14.81 -15.16
N ASP A 197 22.24 -15.86 -15.44
CA ASP A 197 23.07 -16.59 -14.45
C ASP A 197 23.94 -15.70 -13.55
N LYS A 198 24.47 -14.59 -14.09
CA LYS A 198 25.39 -13.71 -13.32
C LYS A 198 24.70 -12.95 -12.19
N ILE A 199 23.41 -12.70 -12.32
CA ILE A 199 22.64 -11.85 -11.39
C ILE A 199 21.41 -12.56 -10.82
N ASP A 200 21.22 -13.84 -11.15
CA ASP A 200 20.15 -14.70 -10.65
C ASP A 200 18.76 -14.06 -10.84
N ALA A 201 18.53 -13.53 -12.04
CA ALA A 201 17.31 -12.85 -12.42
C ALA A 201 16.68 -13.55 -13.63
N GLU A 202 15.36 -13.70 -13.62
CA GLU A 202 14.61 -14.23 -14.75
C GLU A 202 14.07 -13.07 -15.59
N VAL A 203 14.10 -13.21 -16.91
CA VAL A 203 13.56 -12.23 -17.85
C VAL A 203 12.49 -12.90 -18.68
N THR A 204 11.33 -12.25 -18.79
CA THR A 204 10.24 -12.66 -19.67
C THR A 204 9.79 -11.49 -20.54
N VAL A 205 9.75 -11.70 -21.85
CA VAL A 205 9.24 -10.72 -22.82
C VAL A 205 7.81 -11.11 -23.19
N TYR A 206 6.88 -10.17 -23.04
CA TYR A 206 5.45 -10.36 -23.29
C TYR A 206 4.96 -9.54 -24.48
N ASP A 207 4.11 -10.15 -25.31
CA ASP A 207 3.24 -9.43 -26.24
C ASP A 207 1.89 -9.16 -25.55
N VAL A 208 1.53 -7.90 -25.37
CA VAL A 208 0.33 -7.52 -24.63
C VAL A 208 -0.71 -6.93 -25.59
N PRO A 209 -1.93 -7.50 -25.65
CA PRO A 209 -2.99 -6.96 -26.49
C PRO A 209 -3.22 -5.47 -26.21
N HIS A 210 -3.32 -4.68 -27.28
CA HIS A 210 -3.51 -3.22 -27.25
C HIS A 210 -2.28 -2.37 -26.86
N LYS A 211 -1.11 -2.97 -26.61
CA LYS A 211 0.15 -2.23 -26.57
C LYS A 211 0.84 -2.28 -27.93
N THR A 212 1.51 -1.18 -28.28
CA THR A 212 2.28 -1.08 -29.53
C THR A 212 3.69 -1.64 -29.40
N ARG A 213 4.18 -1.80 -28.18
CA ARG A 213 5.51 -2.30 -27.85
C ARG A 213 5.38 -3.53 -26.95
N PRO A 214 6.26 -4.52 -27.10
CA PRO A 214 6.35 -5.62 -26.15
C PRO A 214 6.78 -5.12 -24.77
N VAL A 215 6.37 -5.87 -23.75
CA VAL A 215 6.71 -5.58 -22.34
C VAL A 215 7.88 -6.47 -21.94
N TYR A 216 8.98 -5.87 -21.53
CA TYR A 216 10.13 -6.55 -20.95
C TYR A 216 9.97 -6.62 -19.45
N HIS A 217 9.73 -7.81 -18.92
CA HIS A 217 9.57 -8.04 -17.48
C HIS A 217 10.81 -8.74 -16.95
N ILE A 218 11.36 -8.24 -15.86
CA ILE A 218 12.47 -8.86 -15.15
C ILE A 218 11.98 -9.26 -13.76
N ASP A 219 12.45 -10.38 -13.22
CA ASP A 219 12.12 -10.82 -11.87
C ASP A 219 13.40 -10.78 -11.02
N PRO A 220 13.59 -9.73 -10.20
CA PRO A 220 14.79 -9.58 -9.39
C PRO A 220 14.85 -10.62 -8.24
N PRO A 221 16.01 -11.22 -7.95
CA PRO A 221 16.16 -12.22 -6.88
C PRO A 221 15.74 -11.72 -5.49
N GLU A 222 15.74 -10.41 -5.27
CA GLU A 222 15.37 -9.74 -4.03
C GLU A 222 13.93 -10.00 -3.60
N PHE A 223 13.03 -10.21 -4.56
CA PHE A 223 11.64 -10.53 -4.29
C PHE A 223 11.46 -11.99 -3.83
N ASN A 224 12.41 -12.87 -4.17
CA ASN A 224 12.40 -14.29 -3.83
C ASN A 224 13.15 -14.60 -2.51
N LEU A 225 13.71 -13.59 -1.84
CA LEU A 225 14.41 -13.77 -0.57
C LEU A 225 13.44 -14.18 0.56
N SER A 226 13.87 -15.15 1.38
CA SER A 226 13.21 -15.48 2.64
C SER A 226 13.27 -14.31 3.63
N GLU A 227 12.35 -14.27 4.60
CA GLU A 227 12.34 -13.20 5.62
C GLU A 227 13.67 -13.14 6.41
N GLU A 228 14.28 -14.29 6.71
CA GLU A 228 15.56 -14.34 7.41
C GLU A 228 16.68 -13.66 6.60
N LYS A 229 16.80 -14.02 5.32
CA LYS A 229 17.78 -13.45 4.39
C LYS A 229 17.57 -11.95 4.19
N TYR A 230 16.32 -11.55 4.06
CA TYR A 230 15.92 -10.16 3.92
C TYR A 230 16.35 -9.32 5.14
N ASN A 231 16.06 -9.82 6.35
CA ASN A 231 16.41 -9.11 7.60
C ASN A 231 17.92 -8.96 7.77
N ILE A 232 18.71 -9.98 7.36
CA ILE A 232 20.18 -9.90 7.34
C ILE A 232 20.63 -8.77 6.40
N LEU A 233 20.05 -8.70 5.19
CA LEU A 233 20.44 -7.73 4.18
C LEU A 233 20.10 -6.29 4.59
N ASP A 234 18.91 -6.05 5.14
CA ASP A 234 18.52 -4.72 5.63
C ASP A 234 19.39 -4.28 6.82
N ALA A 235 19.70 -5.20 7.75
CA ALA A 235 20.60 -4.90 8.86
C ALA A 235 22.02 -4.57 8.38
N ALA A 236 22.57 -5.35 7.45
CA ALA A 236 23.89 -5.10 6.85
C ALA A 236 23.91 -3.75 6.10
N ARG A 237 22.88 -3.44 5.32
CA ARG A 237 22.74 -2.15 4.62
C ARG A 237 22.73 -0.97 5.60
N ARG A 238 21.93 -1.04 6.67
CA ARG A 238 21.86 0.03 7.69
C ARG A 238 23.22 0.24 8.35
N PHE A 239 23.97 -0.84 8.57
CA PHE A 239 25.32 -0.74 9.11
C PHE A 239 26.27 -0.05 8.11
N MET A 240 26.27 -0.46 6.85
CA MET A 240 27.10 0.16 5.81
C MET A 240 26.77 1.64 5.61
N ALA A 241 25.49 2.01 5.60
CA ALA A 241 25.04 3.40 5.50
C ALA A 241 25.47 4.26 6.71
N SER A 242 25.77 3.65 7.85
CA SER A 242 26.21 4.35 9.06
C SER A 242 27.72 4.59 9.13
N HIS A 243 28.49 3.98 8.24
CA HIS A 243 29.96 4.09 8.19
C HIS A 243 30.40 4.84 6.94
N ASP A 244 30.99 6.02 7.12
CA ASP A 244 31.67 6.75 6.04
C ASP A 244 33.05 6.12 5.77
N PRO A 245 33.35 5.68 4.54
CA PRO A 245 34.69 5.22 4.18
C PRO A 245 35.68 6.38 4.19
N GLN A 246 36.96 6.09 4.44
CA GLN A 246 38.00 7.13 4.48
C GLN A 246 38.33 7.62 3.05
N GLU A 247 38.53 8.93 2.89
CA GLU A 247 38.63 9.68 1.62
C GLU A 247 39.61 9.11 0.55
N GLY A 248 40.55 8.24 0.94
CA GLY A 248 41.56 7.66 0.03
C GLY A 248 41.10 6.44 -0.77
N GLU A 249 40.04 5.74 -0.37
CA GLU A 249 39.55 4.52 -1.05
C GLU A 249 38.71 4.83 -2.30
N PHE A 250 38.35 6.11 -2.51
CA PHE A 250 37.46 6.55 -3.59
C PHE A 250 38.14 6.89 -4.92
N ALA A 251 39.46 6.78 -5.01
CA ALA A 251 40.21 7.25 -6.18
C ALA A 251 40.11 6.33 -7.42
N GLU A 252 39.76 5.05 -7.25
CA GLU A 252 39.68 4.07 -8.34
C GLU A 252 38.34 3.29 -8.28
N PRO A 253 37.41 3.51 -9.23
CA PRO A 253 36.09 2.86 -9.23
C PRO A 253 36.11 1.33 -9.23
N ASP A 254 37.07 0.72 -9.96
CA ASP A 254 37.18 -0.74 -10.03
C ASP A 254 37.54 -1.34 -8.67
N LYS A 255 38.51 -0.74 -7.96
CA LYS A 255 38.92 -1.17 -6.62
C LYS A 255 37.83 -0.90 -5.58
N MET A 256 37.06 0.18 -5.76
CA MET A 256 35.96 0.53 -4.88
C MET A 256 34.92 -0.59 -4.82
N ARG A 257 34.56 -1.18 -5.96
CA ARG A 257 33.58 -2.27 -6.03
C ARG A 257 34.07 -3.53 -5.29
N ASP A 258 35.34 -3.90 -5.48
CA ASP A 258 35.96 -5.03 -4.76
C ASP A 258 36.01 -4.78 -3.25
N VAL A 259 36.31 -3.55 -2.82
CA VAL A 259 36.33 -3.15 -1.41
C VAL A 259 34.93 -3.25 -0.81
N PHE A 260 33.91 -2.67 -1.46
CA PHE A 260 32.52 -2.78 -0.99
C PHE A 260 32.03 -4.22 -0.97
N GLN A 261 32.43 -5.06 -1.92
CA GLN A 261 32.09 -6.47 -1.92
C GLN A 261 32.70 -7.23 -0.74
N ASN A 262 33.97 -6.97 -0.40
CA ASN A 262 34.61 -7.59 0.75
C ASN A 262 33.98 -7.11 2.07
N ILE A 263 33.78 -5.80 2.22
CA ILE A 263 33.11 -5.21 3.38
C ILE A 263 31.70 -5.78 3.51
N GLY A 264 30.92 -5.81 2.42
CA GLY A 264 29.55 -6.33 2.41
C GLY A 264 29.49 -7.80 2.83
N ARG A 265 30.41 -8.65 2.35
CA ARG A 265 30.49 -10.06 2.75
C ARG A 265 30.80 -10.23 4.23
N ASP A 266 31.75 -9.47 4.75
CA ASP A 266 32.12 -9.54 6.17
C ASP A 266 30.96 -9.05 7.06
N MET A 267 30.30 -7.95 6.66
CA MET A 267 29.14 -7.43 7.38
C MET A 267 27.97 -8.40 7.40
N LEU A 268 27.63 -8.97 6.25
CA LEU A 268 26.54 -9.95 6.18
C LEU A 268 26.85 -11.21 7.00
N ARG A 269 28.11 -11.65 7.04
CA ARG A 269 28.55 -12.78 7.88
C ARG A 269 28.40 -12.46 9.37
N ASP A 270 28.80 -11.27 9.80
CA ASP A 270 28.68 -10.84 11.19
C ASP A 270 27.21 -10.72 11.62
N VAL A 271 26.36 -10.13 10.78
CA VAL A 271 24.92 -10.02 11.03
C VAL A 271 24.27 -11.40 11.07
N ALA A 272 24.57 -12.29 10.11
CA ALA A 272 24.04 -13.65 10.09
C ALA A 272 24.41 -14.43 11.36
N ASN A 273 25.67 -14.30 11.81
CA ASN A 273 26.13 -14.91 13.06
C ASN A 273 25.40 -14.37 14.29
N GLN A 274 25.18 -13.04 14.36
CA GLN A 274 24.42 -12.42 15.46
C GLN A 274 22.96 -12.89 15.50
N MET A 275 22.36 -13.11 14.32
CA MET A 275 20.99 -13.61 14.18
C MET A 275 20.89 -15.13 14.32
N GLY A 276 22.01 -15.85 14.44
CA GLY A 276 22.04 -17.31 14.56
C GLY A 276 21.69 -18.04 13.27
N VAL A 277 21.75 -17.37 12.12
CA VAL A 277 21.44 -17.92 10.80
C VAL A 277 22.74 -18.40 10.14
N ARG A 278 22.74 -19.62 9.62
CA ARG A 278 23.85 -20.14 8.81
C ARG A 278 23.54 -19.91 7.34
N LEU A 279 24.37 -19.11 6.69
CA LEU A 279 24.32 -18.91 5.25
C LEU A 279 25.29 -19.85 4.56
N GLU A 280 24.84 -20.52 3.50
CA GLU A 280 25.73 -21.24 2.58
C GLU A 280 26.54 -20.25 1.73
N ASN A 281 27.61 -20.73 1.08
CA ASN A 281 28.47 -19.85 0.27
C ASN A 281 27.71 -19.18 -0.87
N ASP A 282 26.82 -19.91 -1.53
CA ASP A 282 26.04 -19.41 -2.68
C ASP A 282 25.01 -18.37 -2.22
N GLU A 283 24.33 -18.63 -1.09
CA GLU A 283 23.43 -17.65 -0.46
C GLU A 283 24.19 -16.40 -0.03
N MET A 284 25.43 -16.57 0.44
CA MET A 284 26.26 -15.47 0.87
C MET A 284 26.66 -14.59 -0.32
N GLU A 285 27.00 -15.22 -1.45
CA GLU A 285 27.34 -14.51 -2.68
C GLU A 285 26.12 -13.78 -3.26
N GLN A 286 24.94 -14.43 -3.27
CA GLN A 286 23.69 -13.82 -3.67
C GLN A 286 23.37 -12.56 -2.84
N LEU A 287 23.43 -12.65 -1.51
CA LEU A 287 23.16 -11.51 -0.63
C LEU A 287 24.19 -10.39 -0.76
N ALA A 288 25.47 -10.72 -0.95
CA ALA A 288 26.51 -9.72 -1.18
C ALA A 288 26.31 -8.98 -2.49
N ASN A 289 25.92 -9.69 -3.56
CA ASN A 289 25.62 -9.08 -4.85
C ASN A 289 24.41 -8.13 -4.77
N ILE A 290 23.34 -8.54 -4.07
CA ILE A 290 22.17 -7.68 -3.83
C ILE A 290 22.57 -6.45 -2.99
N LEU A 291 23.32 -6.64 -1.91
CA LEU A 291 23.75 -5.54 -1.05
C LEU A 291 24.59 -4.52 -1.82
N ASN A 292 25.54 -4.98 -2.65
CA ASN A 292 26.34 -4.10 -3.50
C ASN A 292 25.49 -3.33 -4.51
N ARG A 293 24.55 -4.01 -5.18
CA ARG A 293 23.63 -3.41 -6.16
C ARG A 293 22.93 -2.16 -5.63
N TYR A 294 22.48 -2.17 -4.37
CA TYR A 294 21.77 -1.04 -3.74
C TYR A 294 22.62 -0.12 -2.86
N THR A 295 23.94 -0.34 -2.77
CA THR A 295 24.84 0.51 -1.99
C THR A 295 25.86 1.24 -2.87
N SER A 296 26.63 0.49 -3.66
CA SER A 296 27.66 1.02 -4.56
C SER A 296 27.32 0.87 -6.04
N GLY A 297 26.28 0.07 -6.35
CA GLY A 297 25.78 -0.18 -7.70
C GLY A 297 24.73 0.82 -8.17
N LEU A 298 24.08 0.48 -9.29
CA LEU A 298 23.04 1.31 -9.94
C LEU A 298 21.62 0.86 -9.59
N GLY A 299 21.45 0.06 -8.53
CA GLY A 299 20.16 -0.48 -8.12
C GLY A 299 19.55 -1.36 -9.21
N VAL A 300 18.27 -1.17 -9.48
CA VAL A 300 17.52 -1.94 -10.50
C VAL A 300 18.07 -1.74 -11.90
N LEU A 301 18.66 -0.57 -12.22
CA LEU A 301 19.26 -0.33 -13.54
C LEU A 301 20.40 -1.29 -13.84
N GLU A 302 21.11 -1.76 -12.81
CA GLU A 302 22.19 -2.72 -12.96
C GLU A 302 21.68 -4.06 -13.50
N LEU A 303 20.42 -4.42 -13.22
CA LEU A 303 19.80 -5.61 -13.78
C LEU A 303 19.62 -5.49 -15.29
N LEU A 304 19.10 -4.35 -15.76
CA LEU A 304 18.95 -4.08 -17.21
C LEU A 304 20.32 -4.01 -17.91
N LEU A 305 21.30 -3.33 -17.30
CA LEU A 305 22.64 -3.19 -17.86
C LEU A 305 23.45 -4.49 -17.85
N SER A 306 23.04 -5.48 -17.06
CA SER A 306 23.68 -6.80 -17.02
C SER A 306 23.21 -7.72 -18.14
N ASP A 307 22.08 -7.39 -18.78
CA ASP A 307 21.53 -8.18 -19.88
C ASP A 307 22.30 -7.89 -21.19
N PRO A 308 23.01 -8.89 -21.76
CA PRO A 308 23.76 -8.69 -23.00
C PRO A 308 22.87 -8.44 -24.22
N LYS A 309 21.57 -8.74 -24.16
CA LYS A 309 20.63 -8.48 -25.27
C LYS A 309 20.11 -7.04 -25.29
N ILE A 310 20.31 -6.27 -24.21
CA ILE A 310 19.93 -4.86 -24.15
C ILE A 310 21.05 -4.01 -24.76
N GLN A 311 20.68 -3.19 -25.75
CA GLN A 311 21.61 -2.29 -26.44
C GLN A 311 21.59 -0.88 -25.85
N ASP A 312 20.40 -0.35 -25.58
CA ASP A 312 20.18 1.00 -25.08
C ASP A 312 19.11 0.99 -23.99
N VAL A 313 19.24 1.89 -23.01
CA VAL A 313 18.26 2.13 -21.95
C VAL A 313 17.86 3.62 -21.96
N TYR A 314 16.56 3.89 -22.04
CA TYR A 314 15.99 5.23 -22.14
C TYR A 314 15.14 5.54 -20.90
N ILE A 315 15.55 6.57 -20.16
CA ILE A 315 14.83 7.07 -18.98
C ILE A 315 14.28 8.46 -19.30
N ASN A 316 12.98 8.54 -19.55
CA ASN A 316 12.31 9.78 -19.91
C ASN A 316 11.95 10.61 -18.68
N SER A 317 11.92 11.93 -18.84
CA SER A 317 11.45 12.86 -17.80
C SER A 317 9.95 13.11 -17.92
N PRO A 318 9.20 13.26 -16.81
CA PRO A 318 9.66 13.19 -15.41
C PRO A 318 9.90 11.75 -14.92
N ILE A 319 10.99 11.58 -14.16
CA ILE A 319 11.43 10.28 -13.63
C ILE A 319 10.39 9.77 -12.63
N GLY A 320 9.87 8.56 -12.85
CA GLY A 320 8.90 7.92 -11.96
C GLY A 320 7.45 7.95 -12.44
N ASP A 321 7.14 8.76 -13.48
CA ASP A 321 5.81 8.82 -14.10
C ASP A 321 5.73 8.02 -15.40
N SER A 322 6.89 7.79 -16.04
CA SER A 322 7.02 7.03 -17.29
C SER A 322 7.78 5.72 -17.03
N PRO A 323 7.43 4.62 -17.71
CA PRO A 323 8.24 3.41 -17.69
C PRO A 323 9.61 3.69 -18.31
N ILE A 324 10.58 2.82 -18.00
CA ILE A 324 11.87 2.80 -18.70
C ILE A 324 11.63 2.10 -20.03
N PHE A 325 12.26 2.60 -21.10
CA PHE A 325 12.25 1.94 -22.39
C PHE A 325 13.62 1.35 -22.66
N ILE A 326 13.67 0.21 -23.34
CA ILE A 326 14.92 -0.44 -23.72
C ILE A 326 14.92 -0.75 -25.21
N SER A 327 16.10 -0.76 -25.81
CA SER A 327 16.32 -1.34 -27.13
C SER A 327 16.85 -2.77 -26.94
N HIS A 328 16.03 -3.76 -27.27
CA HIS A 328 16.36 -5.17 -27.20
C HIS A 328 16.78 -5.70 -28.56
N GLN A 329 17.84 -6.51 -28.59
CA GLN A 329 18.45 -7.04 -29.81
C GLN A 329 17.43 -7.74 -30.74
N ASP A 330 16.51 -8.50 -30.17
CA ASP A 330 15.55 -9.33 -30.93
C ASP A 330 14.15 -8.68 -31.06
N TYR A 331 13.82 -7.70 -30.22
CA TYR A 331 12.45 -7.17 -30.06
C TYR A 331 12.33 -5.65 -30.30
N GLU A 332 13.40 -5.01 -30.75
CA GLU A 332 13.47 -3.55 -30.97
C GLU A 332 13.14 -2.77 -29.68
N GLU A 333 12.21 -1.81 -29.72
CA GLU A 333 11.85 -1.03 -28.53
C GLU A 333 10.85 -1.76 -27.64
N CYS A 334 11.28 -2.11 -26.43
CA CYS A 334 10.41 -2.64 -25.37
C CYS A 334 10.17 -1.59 -24.28
N GLU A 335 9.04 -1.70 -23.59
CA GLU A 335 8.79 -0.98 -22.33
C GLU A 335 8.96 -1.93 -21.14
N THR A 336 9.48 -1.42 -20.01
CA THR A 336 9.75 -2.21 -18.79
C THR A 336 8.80 -1.85 -17.65
#